data_AF-A0A366AXK9-F1
#
_entry.id   AF-A0A366AXK9-F1
#
_cell.length_a   1.000
_cell.length_b   1.000
_cell.length_c   1.000
_cell.angle_alpha   90.00
_cell.angle_beta   90.00
_cell.angle_gamma   90.00
#
_symmetry.space_group_name_H-M   'P 1'
#
loop_
_entity.id
_entity.type
_entity.pdbx_description
1 polymer ?
#
loop_
_entity_poly.entity_id
_entity_poly.type
_entity_poly.pdbx_seq_one_letter_code
_entity_poly.pdbx_strand_id
1 'polypeptide(L)'
;MSDKKKINSYCANCDNENKHSVLSEKDINRNSDDYHYLIKYMILECDGCGRISFRDEFVDFENAYPNDIGDWEPDITITTYPKKERVKNSLEYSFVLPEKIRTVYNEAINAFNANCLLLTGVAFRAVIEAVCIENNITGKDLAKKIDNLVRQKFITEKEAQRMHSIRFLGNDSVHEMSVPSEEKLLLVLSIVEHLLNNLYIIDYKLQNKLETIIGQFDEFEVLLNSKIKKLEKGNELPLAKFLEKSIRRLNGNISDFEEKLKEEIGNGNYKKLSIGKIDTFGNSPIKVQHFKII
;
A
#
# COMPACT_ATOMS: atom_id res chain seq x y z
N MET A 1 -25.10 -32.21 -29.58
CA MET A 1 -24.22 -31.19 -28.99
C MET A 1 -22.81 -31.57 -29.39
N SER A 2 -22.15 -30.76 -30.22
CA SER A 2 -20.75 -31.01 -30.59
C SER A 2 -19.90 -30.84 -29.33
N ASP A 3 -19.10 -31.86 -29.00
CA ASP A 3 -18.10 -31.75 -27.93
C ASP A 3 -17.12 -30.64 -28.30
N LYS A 4 -17.24 -29.49 -27.62
CA LYS A 4 -16.29 -28.39 -27.80
C LYS A 4 -14.91 -28.87 -27.35
N LYS A 5 -13.89 -28.64 -28.19
CA LYS A 5 -12.48 -28.88 -27.85
C LYS A 5 -12.16 -28.20 -26.51
N LYS A 6 -11.50 -28.93 -25.61
CA LYS A 6 -11.11 -28.43 -24.29
C LYS A 6 -9.60 -28.35 -24.19
N ILE A 7 -9.11 -27.25 -23.61
CA ILE A 7 -7.68 -27.04 -23.36
C ILE A 7 -7.46 -26.48 -21.95
N ASN A 8 -6.26 -26.70 -21.39
CA ASN A 8 -5.87 -26.02 -20.16
C ASN A 8 -5.27 -24.65 -20.50
N SER A 9 -5.74 -23.61 -19.82
CA SER A 9 -5.25 -22.24 -19.97
C SER A 9 -5.37 -21.48 -18.66
N TYR A 10 -4.58 -20.42 -18.50
CA TYR A 10 -4.72 -19.50 -17.38
C TYR A 10 -6.01 -18.70 -17.49
N CYS A 11 -6.77 -18.61 -16.38
CA CYS A 11 -7.93 -17.74 -16.26
C CYS A 11 -7.61 -16.56 -15.32
N ALA A 12 -7.64 -15.34 -15.84
CA ALA A 12 -7.35 -14.14 -15.06
C ALA A 12 -8.35 -13.86 -13.91
N ASN A 13 -9.58 -14.39 -13.99
CA ASN A 13 -10.56 -14.25 -12.91
C ASN A 13 -10.34 -15.29 -11.80
N CYS A 14 -10.19 -16.56 -12.15
CA CYS A 14 -9.92 -17.63 -11.19
C CYS A 14 -8.50 -17.60 -10.61
N ASP A 15 -7.58 -16.93 -11.31
CA ASP A 15 -6.15 -16.88 -10.98
C ASP A 15 -5.41 -18.21 -11.00
N ASN A 16 -5.90 -19.16 -11.78
CA ASN A 16 -5.30 -20.48 -11.87
C ASN A 16 -5.43 -21.02 -13.29
N GLU A 17 -4.65 -22.06 -13.58
CA GLU A 17 -4.88 -22.86 -14.77
C GLU A 17 -6.17 -23.67 -14.60
N ASN A 18 -7.07 -23.54 -15.57
CA ASN A 18 -8.34 -24.23 -15.59
C ASN A 18 -8.58 -24.84 -16.97
N LYS A 19 -9.52 -25.79 -17.02
CA LYS A 19 -10.10 -26.23 -18.29
C LYS A 19 -10.89 -25.10 -18.92
N HIS A 20 -10.67 -24.88 -20.21
CA HIS A 20 -11.38 -23.92 -21.03
C HIS A 20 -11.99 -24.62 -22.24
N SER A 21 -13.21 -24.24 -22.58
CA SER A 21 -13.88 -24.62 -23.82
C SER A 21 -13.44 -23.67 -24.94
N VAL A 22 -12.98 -24.22 -26.06
CA VAL A 22 -12.64 -23.43 -27.27
C VAL A 22 -13.93 -22.99 -27.94
N LEU A 23 -14.16 -21.68 -28.02
CA LEU A 23 -15.32 -21.07 -28.67
C LEU A 23 -15.10 -20.85 -30.17
N SER A 24 -13.89 -20.48 -30.55
CA SER A 24 -13.48 -20.26 -31.93
C SER A 24 -11.98 -20.48 -32.05
N GLU A 25 -11.52 -21.03 -33.18
CA GLU A 25 -10.11 -21.21 -33.50
C GLU A 25 -9.83 -20.81 -34.96
N LYS A 26 -8.64 -20.28 -35.22
CA LYS A 26 -8.13 -19.98 -36.55
C LYS A 26 -6.63 -20.23 -36.62
N ASP A 27 -6.21 -21.01 -37.60
CA ASP A 27 -4.82 -21.38 -37.80
C ASP A 27 -4.23 -20.62 -38.99
N ILE A 28 -2.98 -20.17 -38.84
CA ILE A 28 -2.15 -19.60 -39.90
C ILE A 28 -0.88 -20.44 -40.00
N ASN A 29 -0.83 -21.32 -40.99
CA ASN A 29 0.37 -22.07 -41.33
C ASN A 29 1.19 -21.29 -42.38
N ARG A 30 2.48 -21.08 -42.10
CA ARG A 30 3.45 -20.48 -43.01
C ARG A 30 4.59 -21.47 -43.19
N ASN A 31 4.60 -22.09 -44.36
CA ASN A 31 5.65 -23.01 -44.78
C ASN A 31 6.35 -22.38 -45.98
N SER A 32 7.53 -21.82 -45.75
CA SER A 32 8.42 -21.28 -46.77
C SER A 32 9.73 -22.06 -46.75
N ASP A 33 10.47 -22.04 -47.86
CA ASP A 33 11.74 -22.77 -47.99
C ASP A 33 12.78 -22.37 -46.91
N ASP A 34 12.66 -21.15 -46.36
CA ASP A 34 13.60 -20.60 -45.38
C ASP A 34 13.13 -20.77 -43.92
N TYR A 35 11.83 -20.93 -43.65
CA TYR A 35 11.28 -20.95 -42.30
C TYR A 35 9.83 -21.50 -42.26
N HIS A 36 9.57 -22.47 -41.38
CA HIS A 36 8.26 -23.08 -41.17
C HIS A 36 7.71 -22.85 -39.76
N TYR A 37 6.52 -22.25 -39.67
CA TYR A 37 5.83 -22.02 -38.40
C TYR A 37 4.30 -22.08 -38.53
N LEU A 38 3.64 -22.29 -37.40
CA LEU A 38 2.17 -22.29 -37.27
C LEU A 38 1.75 -21.35 -36.14
N ILE A 39 0.77 -20.48 -36.39
CA ILE A 39 0.10 -19.68 -35.36
C ILE A 39 -1.34 -20.15 -35.21
N LYS A 40 -1.75 -20.50 -34.00
CA LYS A 40 -3.14 -20.84 -33.66
C LYS A 40 -3.74 -19.73 -32.82
N TYR A 41 -4.82 -19.11 -33.29
CA TYR A 41 -5.57 -18.11 -32.55
C TYR A 41 -6.86 -18.72 -32.00
N MET A 42 -7.14 -18.52 -30.71
CA MET A 42 -8.28 -19.13 -30.03
C MET A 42 -9.02 -18.13 -29.13
N ILE A 43 -10.35 -18.20 -29.14
CA ILE A 43 -11.20 -17.59 -28.12
C ILE A 43 -11.65 -18.70 -27.18
N LEU A 44 -11.42 -18.51 -25.89
CA LEU A 44 -11.61 -19.50 -24.85
C LEU A 44 -12.67 -19.04 -23.85
N GLU A 45 -13.44 -19.98 -23.31
CA GLU A 45 -14.36 -19.78 -22.19
C GLU A 45 -13.91 -20.65 -21.02
N CYS A 46 -13.63 -20.04 -19.86
CA CYS A 46 -13.23 -20.78 -18.66
C CYS A 46 -14.39 -21.64 -18.13
N ASP A 47 -14.20 -22.96 -18.02
CA ASP A 47 -15.25 -23.88 -17.54
C ASP A 47 -15.60 -23.64 -16.05
N GLY A 48 -14.72 -22.98 -15.28
CA GLY A 48 -14.93 -22.66 -13.87
C GLY A 48 -15.75 -21.39 -13.59
N CYS A 49 -15.46 -20.28 -14.28
CA CYS A 49 -16.11 -18.98 -14.00
C CYS A 49 -16.76 -18.32 -15.23
N GLY A 50 -16.76 -18.98 -16.39
CA GLY A 50 -17.34 -18.47 -17.64
C GLY A 50 -16.61 -17.27 -18.26
N ARG A 51 -15.43 -16.88 -17.76
CA ARG A 51 -14.68 -15.73 -18.32
C ARG A 51 -14.15 -16.07 -19.71
N ILE A 52 -14.38 -15.16 -20.65
CA ILE A 52 -13.84 -15.25 -22.00
C ILE A 52 -12.43 -14.65 -22.04
N SER A 53 -11.51 -15.33 -22.72
CA SER A 53 -10.13 -14.90 -22.95
C SER A 53 -9.69 -15.21 -24.38
N PHE A 54 -8.60 -14.56 -24.81
CA PHE A 54 -7.95 -14.83 -26.09
C PHE A 54 -6.61 -15.51 -25.84
N ARG A 55 -6.26 -16.50 -26.67
CA ARG A 55 -4.99 -17.23 -26.59
C ARG A 55 -4.42 -17.38 -27.99
N ASP A 56 -3.11 -17.18 -28.12
CA ASP A 56 -2.37 -17.60 -29.29
C ASP A 56 -1.27 -18.60 -28.92
N GLU A 57 -1.02 -19.54 -29.82
CA GLU A 57 0.08 -20.48 -29.76
C GLU A 57 0.94 -20.30 -31.02
N PHE A 58 2.20 -19.95 -30.82
CA PHE A 58 3.22 -19.92 -31.87
C PHE A 58 4.02 -21.22 -31.80
N VAL A 59 3.95 -22.02 -32.86
CA VAL A 59 4.66 -23.29 -33.01
C VAL A 59 5.78 -23.09 -34.01
N ASP A 60 7.02 -23.21 -33.56
CA ASP A 60 8.23 -23.08 -34.36
C ASP A 60 8.77 -24.47 -34.71
N PHE A 61 8.67 -24.85 -35.98
CA PHE A 61 9.15 -26.15 -36.44
C PHE A 61 10.66 -26.20 -36.67
N GLU A 62 11.31 -25.05 -36.85
CA GLU A 62 12.75 -24.96 -37.08
C GLU A 62 13.56 -25.06 -35.77
N ASN A 63 12.93 -24.72 -34.64
CA ASN A 63 13.53 -24.81 -33.30
C ASN A 63 13.09 -26.07 -32.53
N ALA A 64 12.89 -27.19 -33.22
CA ALA A 64 12.51 -28.45 -32.58
C ALA A 64 13.64 -29.02 -31.68
N TYR A 65 13.26 -29.68 -30.59
CA TYR A 65 14.18 -30.30 -29.64
C TYR A 65 13.74 -31.74 -29.27
N PRO A 66 14.68 -32.65 -28.93
CA PRO A 66 14.32 -33.99 -28.48
C PRO A 66 13.74 -33.95 -27.06
N ASN A 67 12.61 -34.64 -26.85
CA ASN A 67 12.01 -34.87 -25.54
C ASN A 67 12.73 -35.99 -24.76
N ASP A 68 12.28 -36.28 -23.53
CA ASP A 68 12.91 -37.27 -22.64
C ASP A 68 12.96 -38.70 -23.21
N ILE A 69 12.16 -39.00 -24.23
CA ILE A 69 12.04 -40.32 -24.89
C ILE A 69 12.77 -40.31 -26.25
N GLY A 70 13.30 -39.16 -26.68
CA GLY A 70 14.06 -38.97 -27.91
C GLY A 70 13.23 -38.56 -29.13
N ASP A 71 11.94 -38.30 -28.96
CA ASP A 71 11.08 -37.78 -30.03
C ASP A 71 11.30 -36.26 -30.18
N TRP A 72 11.30 -35.77 -31.42
CA TRP A 72 11.48 -34.34 -31.69
C TRP A 72 10.15 -33.60 -31.60
N GLU A 73 10.10 -32.57 -30.75
CA GLU A 73 8.93 -31.70 -30.57
C GLU A 73 9.28 -30.26 -30.97
N PRO A 74 8.39 -29.54 -31.69
CA PRO A 74 8.60 -28.14 -32.02
C PRO A 74 8.55 -27.26 -30.76
N ASP A 75 9.23 -26.11 -30.79
CA ASP A 75 9.10 -25.13 -29.72
C ASP A 75 7.72 -24.45 -29.77
N ILE A 76 7.05 -24.34 -28.62
CA ILE A 76 5.70 -23.78 -28.53
C ILE A 76 5.67 -22.64 -27.53
N THR A 77 5.46 -21.42 -28.04
CA THR A 77 5.22 -20.23 -27.22
C THR A 77 3.72 -19.99 -27.10
N ILE A 78 3.20 -19.93 -25.87
CA ILE A 78 1.79 -19.69 -25.57
C ILE A 78 1.62 -18.29 -24.98
N THR A 79 0.73 -17.49 -25.56
CA THR A 79 0.35 -16.18 -25.01
C THR A 79 -1.15 -16.16 -24.72
N THR A 80 -1.54 -15.69 -23.53
CA THR A 80 -2.94 -15.50 -23.14
C THR A 80 -3.23 -14.03 -22.87
N TYR A 81 -4.42 -13.57 -23.25
CA TYR A 81 -4.91 -12.21 -23.07
C TYR A 81 -6.24 -12.21 -22.30
N PRO A 82 -6.36 -11.40 -21.23
CA PRO A 82 -5.30 -10.56 -20.67
C PRO A 82 -4.13 -11.39 -20.12
N LYS A 83 -2.92 -10.82 -20.20
CA LYS A 83 -1.72 -11.47 -19.65
C LYS A 83 -1.90 -11.69 -18.15
N LYS A 84 -1.30 -12.76 -17.63
CA LYS A 84 -1.19 -12.97 -16.20
C LYS A 84 -0.46 -11.78 -15.58
N GLU A 85 -1.11 -11.12 -14.64
CA GLU A 85 -0.49 -10.04 -13.88
C GLU A 85 0.69 -10.61 -13.08
N ARG A 86 1.81 -9.89 -13.07
CA ARG A 86 2.98 -10.24 -12.25
C ARG A 86 2.69 -9.99 -10.77
N VAL A 87 1.87 -8.97 -10.49
CA VAL A 87 1.37 -8.61 -9.16
C VAL A 87 -0.12 -8.27 -9.24
N LYS A 88 -0.95 -9.07 -8.57
CA LYS A 88 -2.42 -8.97 -8.61
C LYS A 88 -3.04 -8.21 -7.43
N ASN A 89 -2.45 -8.36 -6.24
CA ASN A 89 -2.94 -7.76 -5.01
C ASN A 89 -1.88 -6.81 -4.43
N SER A 90 -1.58 -5.76 -5.18
CA SER A 90 -0.61 -4.75 -4.76
C SER A 90 -1.20 -3.93 -3.61
N LEU A 91 -0.52 -3.92 -2.47
CA LEU A 91 -0.83 -3.21 -1.22
C LEU A 91 -2.32 -3.12 -0.81
N GLU A 92 -2.71 -3.99 0.12
CA GLU A 92 -4.02 -3.94 0.77
C GLU A 92 -4.28 -2.55 1.42
N TYR A 93 -5.48 -1.99 1.27
CA TYR A 93 -5.84 -0.63 1.72
C TYR A 93 -5.14 0.52 0.96
N SER A 94 -4.68 0.31 -0.27
CA SER A 94 -4.11 1.37 -1.13
C SER A 94 -5.02 2.59 -1.32
N PHE A 95 -6.34 2.47 -1.12
CA PHE A 95 -7.28 3.59 -1.18
C PHE A 95 -7.04 4.66 -0.10
N VAL A 96 -6.38 4.30 1.01
CA VAL A 96 -6.02 5.19 2.12
C VAL A 96 -4.86 6.11 1.76
N LEU A 97 -4.03 5.70 0.79
CA LEU A 97 -2.86 6.48 0.40
C LEU A 97 -3.27 7.85 -0.14
N PRO A 98 -2.50 8.91 0.19
CA PRO A 98 -2.64 10.22 -0.42
C PRO A 98 -2.62 10.15 -1.94
N GLU A 99 -3.40 11.00 -2.60
CA GLU A 99 -3.71 10.89 -4.04
C GLU A 99 -2.44 10.82 -4.91
N LYS A 100 -1.47 11.70 -4.66
CA LYS A 100 -0.20 11.73 -5.42
C LYS A 100 0.58 10.43 -5.28
N ILE A 101 0.66 9.89 -4.07
CA ILE A 101 1.37 8.63 -3.79
C ILE A 101 0.64 7.48 -4.45
N ARG A 102 -0.69 7.40 -4.29
CA ARG A 102 -1.54 6.36 -4.87
C ARG A 102 -1.42 6.31 -6.40
N THR A 103 -1.43 7.46 -7.06
CA THR A 103 -1.28 7.57 -8.51
C THR A 103 0.06 7.01 -8.96
N VAL A 104 1.18 7.48 -8.38
CA VAL A 104 2.52 7.04 -8.80
C VAL A 104 2.75 5.56 -8.46
N TYR A 105 2.22 5.08 -7.33
CA TYR A 105 2.28 3.67 -6.97
C TYR A 105 1.52 2.79 -7.98
N ASN A 106 0.28 3.15 -8.34
CA ASN A 106 -0.50 2.41 -9.32
C ASN A 106 0.17 2.40 -10.71
N GLU A 107 0.76 3.52 -11.13
CA GLU A 107 1.59 3.60 -12.35
C GLU A 107 2.78 2.65 -12.29
N ALA A 108 3.47 2.55 -11.14
CA ALA A 108 4.57 1.62 -10.95
C ALA A 108 4.12 0.15 -11.10
N ILE A 109 2.99 -0.22 -10.49
CA ILE A 109 2.41 -1.56 -10.59
C ILE A 109 1.98 -1.87 -12.03
N ASN A 110 1.34 -0.91 -12.71
CA ASN A 110 0.92 -1.06 -14.10
C ASN A 110 2.13 -1.24 -15.03
N ALA A 111 3.18 -0.43 -14.86
CA ALA A 111 4.42 -0.57 -15.62
C ALA A 111 5.08 -1.93 -15.39
N PHE A 112 5.07 -2.43 -14.14
CA PHE A 112 5.62 -3.74 -13.82
C PHE A 112 4.82 -4.86 -14.48
N ASN A 113 3.49 -4.84 -14.34
CA ASN A 113 2.57 -5.80 -14.96
C ASN A 113 2.63 -5.76 -16.50
N ALA A 114 2.93 -4.60 -17.09
CA ALA A 114 3.15 -4.43 -18.53
C ALA A 114 4.56 -4.86 -19.01
N ASN A 115 5.42 -5.39 -18.12
CA ASN A 115 6.81 -5.76 -18.40
C ASN A 115 7.71 -4.57 -18.80
N CYS A 116 7.36 -3.34 -18.40
CA CYS A 116 8.17 -2.14 -18.62
C CYS A 116 9.19 -2.00 -17.48
N LEU A 117 10.14 -2.93 -17.37
CA LEU A 117 11.03 -3.08 -16.21
C LEU A 117 11.91 -1.86 -15.94
N LEU A 118 12.45 -1.23 -16.99
CA LEU A 118 13.25 0.00 -16.86
C LEU A 118 12.42 1.13 -16.27
N LEU A 119 11.21 1.37 -16.81
CA LEU A 119 10.29 2.40 -16.29
C LEU A 119 9.82 2.09 -14.88
N THR A 120 9.66 0.81 -14.53
CA THR A 120 9.30 0.38 -13.18
C THR A 120 10.37 0.82 -12.17
N GLY A 121 11.66 0.67 -12.49
CA GLY A 121 12.76 1.14 -11.65
C GLY A 121 12.69 2.64 -11.38
N VAL A 122 12.36 3.43 -12.41
CA VAL A 122 12.13 4.88 -12.28
C VAL A 122 10.90 5.19 -11.43
N ALA A 123 9.80 4.47 -11.66
CA ALA A 123 8.54 4.67 -10.96
C ALA A 123 8.68 4.41 -9.45
N PHE A 124 9.41 3.37 -9.02
CA PHE A 124 9.64 3.13 -7.59
C PHE A 124 10.43 4.24 -6.90
N ARG A 125 11.41 4.84 -7.58
CA ARG A 125 12.07 6.04 -7.09
C ARG A 125 11.09 7.20 -6.98
N ALA A 126 10.21 7.38 -7.96
CA ALA A 126 9.17 8.41 -7.94
C ALA A 126 8.17 8.22 -6.79
N VAL A 127 7.87 6.98 -6.37
CA VAL A 127 7.04 6.73 -5.18
C VAL A 127 7.71 7.29 -3.92
N ILE A 128 9.02 7.08 -3.73
CA ILE A 128 9.76 7.65 -2.58
C ILE A 128 9.74 9.19 -2.63
N GLU A 129 9.90 9.76 -3.83
CA GLU A 129 9.80 11.20 -4.04
C GLU A 129 8.40 11.73 -3.66
N ALA A 130 7.34 11.03 -4.05
CA ALA A 130 5.97 11.38 -3.70
C ALA A 130 5.73 11.34 -2.19
N VAL A 131 6.26 10.34 -1.49
CA VAL A 131 6.23 10.27 -0.01
C VAL A 131 6.92 11.48 0.62
N CYS A 132 8.08 11.88 0.09
CA CYS A 132 8.79 13.07 0.58
C CYS A 132 7.97 14.34 0.38
N ILE A 133 7.36 14.50 -0.80
CA ILE A 133 6.52 15.67 -1.12
C ILE A 133 5.31 15.74 -0.20
N GLU A 134 4.62 14.61 0.00
CA GLU A 134 3.41 14.55 0.83
C GLU A 134 3.68 14.91 2.29
N ASN A 135 4.83 14.47 2.82
CA ASN A 135 5.25 14.79 4.19
C ASN A 135 6.01 16.13 4.30
N ASN A 136 5.98 16.98 3.27
CA ASN A 136 6.66 18.28 3.23
C ASN A 136 8.17 18.20 3.54
N ILE A 137 8.82 17.11 3.14
CA ILE A 137 10.26 16.90 3.35
C ILE A 137 11.05 17.67 2.30
N THR A 138 11.79 18.67 2.77
CA THR A 138 12.64 19.50 1.92
C THR A 138 14.02 18.88 1.72
N GLY A 139 14.65 19.16 0.58
CA GLY A 139 15.99 18.67 0.27
C GLY A 139 16.35 18.94 -1.19
N LYS A 140 17.65 19.21 -1.45
CA LYS A 140 18.16 19.52 -2.79
C LYS A 140 18.05 18.35 -3.78
N ASP A 141 18.08 17.13 -3.25
CA ASP A 141 18.03 15.88 -3.99
C ASP A 141 17.34 14.82 -3.13
N LEU A 142 16.98 13.70 -3.74
CA LEU A 142 16.33 12.59 -3.04
C LEU A 142 17.21 12.00 -1.93
N ALA A 143 18.54 12.12 -2.01
CA ALA A 143 19.44 11.67 -0.94
C ALA A 143 19.14 12.43 0.36
N LYS A 144 19.18 13.77 0.28
CA LYS A 144 18.92 14.65 1.41
C LYS A 144 17.49 14.53 1.92
N LYS A 145 16.52 14.27 1.04
CA LYS A 145 15.13 14.03 1.46
C LYS A 145 15.01 12.75 2.28
N ILE A 146 15.65 11.65 1.86
CA ILE A 146 15.69 10.40 2.64
C ILE A 146 16.36 10.63 4.00
N ASP A 147 17.49 11.34 4.06
CA ASP A 147 18.15 11.68 5.33
C ASP A 147 17.24 12.50 6.26
N ASN A 148 16.46 13.43 5.68
CA ASN A 148 15.54 14.27 6.44
C ASN A 148 14.29 13.50 6.92
N LEU A 149 13.84 12.47 6.20
CA LEU A 149 12.81 11.54 6.70
C LEU A 149 13.24 10.86 8.01
N VAL A 150 14.51 10.45 8.12
CA VAL A 150 15.08 9.89 9.35
C VAL A 150 15.13 10.94 10.45
N ARG A 151 15.65 12.14 10.16
CA ARG A 151 15.77 13.22 11.15
C ARG A 151 14.43 13.63 11.75
N GLN A 152 13.37 13.58 10.94
CA GLN A 152 12.00 13.88 11.36
C GLN A 152 11.26 12.64 11.92
N LYS A 153 11.95 11.49 12.05
CA LYS A 153 11.44 10.25 12.64
C LYS A 153 10.26 9.61 11.89
N PHE A 154 10.09 9.91 10.60
CA PHE A 154 9.13 9.20 9.76
C PHE A 154 9.58 7.76 9.47
N ILE A 155 10.89 7.55 9.34
CA ILE A 155 11.50 6.24 9.07
C ILE A 155 12.73 6.02 9.94
N THR A 156 13.12 4.77 10.07
CA THR A 156 14.37 4.35 10.73
C THR A 156 15.58 4.49 9.79
N GLU A 157 16.79 4.51 10.35
CA GLU A 157 18.04 4.49 9.56
C GLU A 157 18.12 3.27 8.63
N LYS A 158 17.63 2.11 9.08
CA LYS A 158 17.62 0.88 8.29
C LYS A 158 16.66 0.96 7.09
N GLU A 159 15.53 1.64 7.24
CA GLU A 159 14.62 1.92 6.12
C GLU A 159 15.23 2.91 5.13
N ALA A 160 15.94 3.93 5.62
CA ALA A 160 16.65 4.87 4.76
C ALA A 160 17.74 4.20 3.90
N GLN A 161 18.50 3.25 4.47
CA GLN A 161 19.46 2.46 3.70
C GLN A 161 18.79 1.71 2.54
N ARG A 162 17.62 1.09 2.80
CA ARG A 162 16.83 0.40 1.77
C ARG A 162 16.33 1.37 0.69
N MET A 163 15.87 2.56 1.09
CA MET A 163 15.46 3.62 0.15
C MET A 163 16.62 4.12 -0.72
N HIS A 164 17.83 4.21 -0.17
CA HIS A 164 19.00 4.56 -0.97
C HIS A 164 19.29 3.49 -2.04
N SER A 165 19.11 2.20 -1.74
CA SER A 165 19.22 1.14 -2.76
C SER A 165 18.22 1.33 -3.91
N ILE A 166 16.98 1.74 -3.61
CA ILE A 166 15.96 2.04 -4.62
C ILE A 166 16.35 3.28 -5.42
N ARG A 167 16.85 4.33 -4.75
CA ARG A 167 17.36 5.54 -5.40
C ARG A 167 18.48 5.21 -6.40
N PHE A 168 19.43 4.35 -6.01
CA PHE A 168 20.50 3.91 -6.89
C PHE A 168 19.94 3.15 -8.09
N LEU A 169 19.09 2.14 -7.87
CA LEU A 169 18.45 1.39 -8.95
C LEU A 169 17.69 2.29 -9.93
N GLY A 170 16.95 3.28 -9.42
CA GLY A 170 16.24 4.25 -10.26
C GLY A 170 17.17 5.24 -10.98
N ASN A 171 18.31 5.62 -10.38
CA ASN A 171 19.34 6.40 -11.07
C ASN A 171 19.94 5.62 -12.23
N ASP A 172 20.35 4.38 -11.99
CA ASP A 172 21.00 3.51 -12.98
C ASP A 172 20.04 3.22 -14.15
N SER A 173 18.75 3.06 -13.85
CA SER A 173 17.71 2.90 -14.88
C SER A 173 17.59 4.11 -15.81
N VAL A 174 17.76 5.34 -15.29
CA VAL A 174 17.62 6.58 -16.08
C VAL A 174 18.93 6.98 -16.76
N HIS A 175 20.05 6.91 -16.04
CA HIS A 175 21.33 7.45 -16.49
C HIS A 175 22.15 6.44 -17.27
N GLU A 176 22.06 5.16 -16.93
CA GLU A 176 22.82 4.08 -17.56
C GLU A 176 21.95 3.23 -18.50
N MET A 177 20.64 3.48 -18.54
CA MET A 177 19.65 2.66 -19.25
C MET A 177 19.73 1.17 -18.86
N SER A 178 20.15 0.92 -17.62
CA SER A 178 20.30 -0.43 -17.07
C SER A 178 18.93 -1.00 -16.74
N VAL A 179 18.55 -2.09 -17.40
CA VAL A 179 17.25 -2.74 -17.19
C VAL A 179 17.35 -3.63 -15.94
N PRO A 180 16.60 -3.34 -14.86
CA PRO A 180 16.62 -4.20 -13.67
C PRO A 180 15.97 -5.55 -13.94
N SER A 181 16.45 -6.60 -13.27
CA SER A 181 15.77 -7.90 -13.31
C SER A 181 14.43 -7.84 -12.57
N GLU A 182 13.49 -8.71 -12.98
CA GLU A 182 12.19 -8.85 -12.34
C GLU A 182 12.32 -9.14 -10.84
N GLU A 183 13.23 -10.03 -10.45
CA GLU A 183 13.51 -10.36 -9.05
C GLU A 183 13.93 -9.13 -8.22
N LYS A 184 14.81 -8.28 -8.78
CA LYS A 184 15.21 -7.03 -8.11
C LYS A 184 14.02 -6.08 -7.94
N LEU A 185 13.16 -5.96 -8.94
CA LEU A 185 11.98 -5.11 -8.89
C LEU A 185 10.94 -5.62 -7.89
N LEU A 186 10.77 -6.94 -7.74
CA LEU A 186 9.92 -7.53 -6.71
C LEU A 186 10.44 -7.21 -5.30
N LEU A 187 11.76 -7.26 -5.10
CA LEU A 187 12.36 -6.84 -3.82
C LEU A 187 12.13 -5.35 -3.56
N VAL A 188 12.34 -4.50 -4.56
CA VAL A 188 12.05 -3.05 -4.45
C VAL A 188 10.59 -2.81 -4.10
N LEU A 189 9.66 -3.49 -4.79
CA LEU A 189 8.23 -3.39 -4.53
C LEU A 189 7.93 -3.71 -3.06
N SER A 190 8.49 -4.80 -2.52
CA SER A 190 8.27 -5.17 -1.12
C SER A 190 8.73 -4.11 -0.12
N ILE A 191 9.85 -3.42 -0.42
CA ILE A 191 10.37 -2.32 0.40
C ILE A 191 9.44 -1.11 0.32
N VAL A 192 8.97 -0.76 -0.88
CA VAL A 192 8.04 0.35 -1.11
C VAL A 192 6.70 0.09 -0.42
N GLU A 193 6.15 -1.11 -0.56
CA GLU A 193 4.91 -1.49 0.11
C GLU A 193 5.04 -1.49 1.63
N HIS A 194 6.17 -1.96 2.16
CA HIS A 194 6.43 -1.90 3.59
C HIS A 194 6.45 -0.46 4.11
N LEU A 195 7.11 0.44 3.38
CA LEU A 195 7.13 1.87 3.70
C LEU A 195 5.72 2.46 3.70
N LEU A 196 4.97 2.28 2.62
CA LEU A 196 3.62 2.83 2.49
C LEU A 196 2.67 2.27 3.55
N ASN A 197 2.83 0.98 3.87
CA ASN A 197 2.08 0.34 4.92
C ASN A 197 2.37 0.96 6.28
N ASN A 198 3.65 1.14 6.62
CA ASN A 198 4.07 1.71 7.90
C ASN A 198 3.63 3.17 8.07
N LEU A 199 3.72 3.99 7.02
CA LEU A 199 3.44 5.42 7.10
C LEU A 199 1.96 5.79 7.05
N TYR A 200 1.12 4.98 6.39
CA TYR A 200 -0.27 5.39 6.11
C TYR A 200 -1.31 4.33 6.49
N ILE A 201 -1.05 3.06 6.18
CA ILE A 201 -2.08 2.02 6.28
C ILE A 201 -2.20 1.50 7.71
N ILE A 202 -1.09 1.31 8.43
CA ILE A 202 -1.14 0.85 9.82
C ILE A 202 -1.93 1.84 10.67
N ASP A 203 -1.64 3.14 10.56
CA ASP A 203 -2.36 4.16 11.33
C ASP A 203 -3.85 4.16 11.02
N TYR A 204 -4.24 4.03 9.76
CA TYR A 204 -5.64 3.86 9.38
C TYR A 204 -6.27 2.58 9.95
N LYS A 205 -5.55 1.45 9.93
CA LYS A 205 -6.04 0.18 10.52
C LYS A 205 -6.20 0.27 12.04
N LEU A 206 -5.37 1.08 12.71
CA LEU A 206 -5.43 1.31 14.15
C LEU A 206 -6.63 2.17 14.55
N GLN A 207 -7.05 3.10 13.69
CA GLN A 207 -8.21 3.97 13.96
C GLN A 207 -9.42 3.12 14.37
N ASN A 208 -9.95 3.42 15.56
CA ASN A 208 -11.10 2.77 16.19
C ASN A 208 -10.92 1.30 16.63
N LYS A 209 -9.75 0.69 16.43
CA LYS A 209 -9.48 -0.70 16.86
C LYS A 209 -8.58 -0.80 18.08
N LEU A 210 -7.59 0.09 18.21
CA LEU A 210 -6.65 0.10 19.34
C LEU A 210 -6.51 1.51 19.92
N GLU A 211 -6.35 1.59 21.24
CA GLU A 211 -6.04 2.85 21.90
C GLU A 211 -4.54 3.14 21.77
N THR A 212 -4.20 4.31 21.21
CA THR A 212 -2.83 4.82 21.11
C THR A 212 -2.57 5.94 22.13
N ILE A 213 -1.29 6.26 22.33
CA ILE A 213 -0.84 7.39 23.15
C ILE A 213 -1.25 8.68 22.43
N ILE A 214 -1.82 9.62 23.19
CA ILE A 214 -2.18 10.96 22.73
C ILE A 214 -0.98 11.87 22.95
N GLY A 215 -0.37 12.32 21.85
CA GLY A 215 0.79 13.22 21.89
C GLY A 215 0.43 14.70 21.64
N GLN A 216 -0.72 14.97 21.01
CA GLN A 216 -1.14 16.31 20.62
C GLN A 216 -2.42 16.75 21.34
N PHE A 217 -2.54 18.06 21.56
CA PHE A 217 -3.70 18.63 22.26
C PHE A 217 -5.01 18.45 21.49
N ASP A 218 -4.99 18.50 20.17
CA ASP A 218 -6.20 18.36 19.34
C ASP A 218 -6.83 16.97 19.49
N GLU A 219 -6.00 15.92 19.52
CA GLU A 219 -6.43 14.55 19.80
C GLU A 219 -6.98 14.40 21.23
N PHE A 220 -6.34 15.07 22.19
CA PHE A 220 -6.81 15.13 23.58
C PHE A 220 -8.17 15.81 23.67
N GLU A 221 -8.37 16.93 22.99
CA GLU A 221 -9.63 17.64 22.93
C GLU A 221 -10.74 16.74 22.35
N VAL A 222 -10.47 16.00 21.26
CA VAL A 222 -11.44 15.07 20.67
C VAL A 222 -11.85 13.99 21.69
N LEU A 223 -10.88 13.40 22.40
CA LEU A 223 -11.16 12.44 23.46
C LEU A 223 -11.99 13.06 24.59
N LEU A 224 -11.57 14.22 25.11
CA LEU A 224 -12.24 14.92 26.20
C LEU A 224 -13.69 15.27 25.83
N ASN A 225 -13.90 15.81 24.63
CA ASN A 225 -15.21 16.14 24.09
C ASN A 225 -16.12 14.90 23.98
N SER A 226 -15.57 13.74 23.60
CA SER A 226 -16.33 12.49 23.52
C SER A 226 -16.80 11.98 24.89
N LYS A 227 -16.02 12.25 25.95
CA LYS A 227 -16.32 11.84 27.32
C LYS A 227 -17.30 12.80 27.99
N ILE A 228 -17.08 14.11 27.85
CA ILE A 228 -17.96 15.14 28.40
C ILE A 228 -19.38 15.05 27.83
N LYS A 229 -19.54 14.71 26.54
CA LYS A 229 -20.87 14.51 25.92
C LYS A 229 -21.77 13.51 26.67
N LYS A 230 -21.19 12.60 27.46
CA LYS A 230 -21.93 11.59 28.23
C LYS A 230 -22.30 12.04 29.65
N LEU A 231 -21.87 13.24 30.06
CA LEU A 231 -22.02 13.74 31.42
C LEU A 231 -22.99 14.94 31.45
N GLU A 232 -23.58 15.17 32.62
CA GLU A 232 -24.56 16.24 32.80
C GLU A 232 -23.89 17.62 32.91
N LYS A 233 -24.53 18.64 32.32
CA LYS A 233 -24.11 20.03 32.45
C LYS A 233 -24.09 20.45 33.92
N GLY A 234 -23.06 21.19 34.31
CA GLY A 234 -22.86 21.65 35.68
C GLY A 234 -22.08 20.69 36.58
N ASN A 235 -21.77 19.46 36.14
CA ASN A 235 -20.84 18.59 36.86
C ASN A 235 -19.44 19.23 36.91
N GLU A 236 -18.87 19.26 38.11
CA GLU A 236 -17.53 19.77 38.40
C GLU A 236 -16.66 18.60 38.87
N LEU A 237 -15.74 18.18 38.02
CA LEU A 237 -14.92 16.98 38.22
C LEU A 237 -13.47 17.26 37.78
N PRO A 238 -12.48 16.55 38.35
CA PRO A 238 -11.10 16.65 37.89
C PRO A 238 -10.90 15.89 36.59
N LEU A 239 -9.85 16.25 35.85
CA LEU A 239 -9.57 15.71 34.52
C LEU A 239 -9.46 14.17 34.50
N ALA A 240 -8.86 13.59 35.53
CA ALA A 240 -8.76 12.15 35.71
C ALA A 240 -10.12 11.43 35.71
N LYS A 241 -11.17 12.07 36.24
CA LYS A 241 -12.52 11.50 36.32
C LYS A 241 -13.29 11.63 35.00
N PHE A 242 -13.02 12.66 34.20
CA PHE A 242 -13.56 12.75 32.84
C PHE A 242 -13.00 11.66 31.93
N LEU A 243 -11.72 11.32 32.08
CA LEU A 243 -11.04 10.38 31.19
C LEU A 243 -11.15 8.93 31.64
N GLU A 244 -11.35 8.68 32.94
CA GLU A 244 -11.42 7.33 33.54
C GLU A 244 -10.23 6.45 33.10
N LYS A 245 -10.49 5.25 32.58
CA LYS A 245 -9.45 4.33 32.06
C LYS A 245 -8.68 4.91 30.88
N SER A 246 -9.25 5.86 30.13
CA SER A 246 -8.60 6.49 28.98
C SER A 246 -7.47 7.45 29.40
N ILE A 247 -7.30 7.73 30.70
CA ILE A 247 -6.15 8.48 31.23
C ILE A 247 -4.80 7.84 30.87
N ARG A 248 -4.76 6.51 30.71
CA ARG A 248 -3.57 5.77 30.29
C ARG A 248 -3.03 6.21 28.94
N ARG A 249 -3.89 6.78 28.08
CA ARG A 249 -3.52 7.31 26.77
C ARG A 249 -2.70 8.59 26.86
N LEU A 250 -2.69 9.28 28.00
CA LEU A 250 -1.83 10.44 28.23
C LEU A 250 -0.40 10.07 28.63
N ASN A 251 -0.12 8.76 28.85
CA ASN A 251 1.21 8.22 29.14
C ASN A 251 2.00 8.98 30.23
N GLY A 252 1.32 9.42 31.29
CA GLY A 252 1.93 10.15 32.41
C GLY A 252 1.95 11.69 32.25
N ASN A 253 1.66 12.23 31.08
CA ASN A 253 1.72 13.68 30.79
C ASN A 253 0.40 14.42 31.10
N ILE A 254 -0.36 13.97 32.10
CA ILE A 254 -1.67 14.59 32.41
C ILE A 254 -1.54 16.05 32.81
N SER A 255 -0.47 16.42 33.51
CA SER A 255 -0.20 17.78 33.95
C SER A 255 -0.03 18.74 32.76
N ASP A 256 0.72 18.33 31.73
CA ASP A 256 0.96 19.15 30.54
C ASP A 256 -0.35 19.43 29.78
N PHE A 257 -1.20 18.40 29.63
CA PHE A 257 -2.52 18.57 29.02
C PHE A 257 -3.46 19.42 29.87
N GLU A 258 -3.37 19.33 31.20
CA GLU A 258 -4.17 20.15 32.11
C GLU A 258 -3.78 21.63 32.05
N GLU A 259 -2.48 21.93 32.01
CA GLU A 259 -1.96 23.31 31.86
C GLU A 259 -2.39 23.90 30.53
N LYS A 260 -2.21 23.16 29.43
CA LYS A 260 -2.64 23.61 28.11
C LYS A 260 -4.16 23.79 28.01
N LEU A 261 -4.94 22.92 28.65
CA LEU A 261 -6.40 23.08 28.71
C LEU A 261 -6.81 24.35 29.46
N LYS A 262 -6.13 24.69 30.57
CA LYS A 262 -6.38 25.95 31.29
C LYS A 262 -6.08 27.17 30.41
N GLU A 263 -4.99 27.12 29.64
CA GLU A 263 -4.63 28.17 28.69
C GLU A 263 -5.69 28.33 27.58
N GLU A 264 -6.12 27.23 26.96
CA GLU A 264 -7.14 27.25 25.90
C GLU A 264 -8.52 27.73 26.41
N ILE A 265 -8.87 27.43 27.67
CA ILE A 265 -10.07 27.97 28.33
C ILE A 265 -9.90 29.48 28.58
N GLY A 266 -8.74 29.89 29.11
CA GLY A 266 -8.43 31.30 29.40
C GLY A 266 -8.44 32.18 28.14
N ASN A 267 -7.94 31.65 27.03
CA ASN A 267 -7.95 32.31 25.72
C ASN A 267 -9.31 32.27 25.02
N GLY A 268 -10.29 31.51 25.55
CA GLY A 268 -11.63 31.39 25.00
C GLY A 268 -11.74 30.47 23.78
N ASN A 269 -10.68 29.72 23.46
CA ASN A 269 -10.64 28.73 22.38
C ASN A 269 -11.40 27.45 22.75
N TYR A 270 -11.39 27.07 24.03
CA TYR A 270 -12.12 25.92 24.55
C TYR A 270 -13.32 26.36 25.42
N LYS A 271 -14.55 26.18 24.92
CA LYS A 271 -15.77 26.76 25.54
C LYS A 271 -16.68 25.77 26.26
N LYS A 272 -16.33 24.48 26.31
CA LYS A 272 -17.19 23.42 26.89
C LYS A 272 -16.96 23.19 28.38
N LEU A 273 -15.82 23.67 28.90
CA LEU A 273 -15.46 23.60 30.31
C LEU A 273 -15.10 25.01 30.81
N SER A 274 -15.38 25.28 32.08
CA SER A 274 -14.79 26.39 32.83
C SER A 274 -13.84 25.86 33.90
N ILE A 275 -12.84 26.66 34.26
CA ILE A 275 -11.96 26.38 35.40
C ILE A 275 -12.81 26.39 36.68
N GLY A 276 -12.79 25.27 37.40
CA GLY A 276 -13.53 25.06 38.64
C GLY A 276 -12.66 25.25 39.89
N LYS A 277 -13.09 24.65 41.01
CA LYS A 277 -12.37 24.64 42.28
C LYS A 277 -11.13 23.74 42.28
N ILE A 278 -10.20 24.05 43.17
CA ILE A 278 -9.09 23.17 43.52
C ILE A 278 -9.52 22.36 44.75
N ASP A 279 -9.71 21.05 44.58
CA ASP A 279 -10.26 20.17 45.62
C ASP A 279 -9.59 18.78 45.57
N THR A 280 -9.76 17.99 46.63
CA THR A 280 -9.12 16.67 46.72
C THR A 280 -9.70 15.69 45.70
N PHE A 281 -8.86 14.77 45.23
CA PHE A 281 -9.30 13.63 44.42
C PHE A 281 -9.57 12.41 45.30
N GLY A 282 -10.85 12.13 45.59
CA GLY A 282 -11.23 11.03 46.47
C GLY A 282 -10.71 11.22 47.90
N ASN A 283 -10.08 10.18 48.48
CA ASN A 283 -9.48 10.23 49.82
C ASN A 283 -8.01 10.69 49.80
N SER A 284 -7.49 11.13 48.66
CA SER A 284 -6.10 11.61 48.56
C SER A 284 -5.98 13.03 49.13
N PRO A 285 -4.94 13.35 49.91
CA PRO A 285 -4.66 14.72 50.37
C PRO A 285 -4.20 15.64 49.23
N ILE A 286 -3.96 15.11 48.03
CA ILE A 286 -3.51 15.87 46.85
C ILE A 286 -4.69 16.67 46.30
N LYS A 287 -4.51 18.00 46.28
CA LYS A 287 -5.42 18.95 45.65
C LYS A 287 -5.18 18.97 44.14
N VAL A 288 -6.24 18.77 43.36
CA VAL A 288 -6.20 18.79 41.89
C VAL A 288 -7.17 19.83 41.36
N GLN A 289 -6.96 20.30 40.13
CA GLN A 289 -7.89 21.22 39.48
C GLN A 289 -9.15 20.47 39.05
N HIS A 290 -10.32 20.99 39.41
CA HIS A 290 -11.61 20.54 38.86
C HIS A 290 -12.01 21.46 37.70
N PHE A 291 -12.73 20.91 36.73
CA PHE A 291 -13.33 21.66 35.64
C PHE A 291 -14.83 21.43 35.65
N LYS A 292 -15.59 22.47 35.34
CA LYS A 292 -17.05 22.44 35.34
C LYS A 292 -17.57 22.42 33.90
N ILE A 293 -18.48 21.49 33.62
CA ILE A 293 -19.14 21.36 32.30
C ILE A 293 -20.13 22.51 32.10
N ILE A 294 -20.01 23.21 30.97
CA ILE A 294 -20.88 24.33 30.56
C ILE A 294 -22.01 23.86 29.63
#